data_AF-A0A2H0IRE8-F1
#
_entry.id   AF-A0A2H0IRE8-F1
#
_cell.length_a   1.000
_cell.length_b   1.000
_cell.length_c   1.000
_cell.angle_alpha   90.00
_cell.angle_beta   90.00
_cell.angle_gamma   90.00
#
_symmetry.space_group_name_H-M   'P 1'
#
loop_
_entity.id
_entity.type
_entity.pdbx_description
1 polymer ?
#
loop_
_entity_poly.entity_id
_entity_poly.type
_entity_poly.pdbx_seq_one_letter_code
_entity_poly.pdbx_strand_id
1 'polypeptide(L)'
;MRKLRQLNLLLVSFIIFWSCTYEKEPIPDECLGSILLTLDNKVDTNCGGSQGSFSLNASGGEGTYAFSLNGGTAQSTPTFTSLSAGSYTVVASDGICSAEFSIEILNADGVNATLQSTESGCGSSSGSISVNAVGGSAPYEYKLGSGAFQASATFNSLSPRDYVVMVKDATGCEIELQTKVKSDVRFGAIRAIIQTNCAISGCHNGSQSPNLTDTNIIVSNAGRIQARTTVRTMPPSSSGLSLTQAEIDQIACWVADGAATN
;
A
#
# COMPACT_ATOMS: atom_id res chain seq x y z
N MET A 1 82.00 34.92 76.59
CA MET A 1 82.03 34.08 77.81
C MET A 1 80.59 33.79 78.17
N ARG A 2 80.02 32.59 77.98
CA ARG A 2 80.33 31.29 78.59
C ARG A 2 79.91 30.15 77.65
N LYS A 3 80.75 29.11 77.59
CA LYS A 3 80.45 27.75 77.11
C LYS A 3 79.34 27.12 77.98
N LEU A 4 78.53 26.21 77.44
CA LEU A 4 78.57 24.78 77.82
C LEU A 4 77.72 23.90 76.87
N ARG A 5 78.21 22.67 76.71
CA ARG A 5 77.81 21.56 75.83
C ARG A 5 76.87 20.59 76.57
N GLN A 6 76.09 19.81 75.78
CA GLN A 6 75.56 18.44 76.06
C GLN A 6 74.45 18.35 77.12
N LEU A 7 73.50 17.41 77.15
CA LEU A 7 72.91 16.35 76.30
C LEU A 7 71.90 15.66 77.25
N ASN A 8 70.60 15.49 76.92
CA ASN A 8 69.81 14.30 77.32
C ASN A 8 68.36 14.28 76.79
N LEU A 9 68.16 13.37 75.83
CA LEU A 9 67.07 12.42 75.62
C LEU A 9 65.80 12.54 76.49
N LEU A 10 64.65 12.78 75.86
CA LEU A 10 63.35 12.20 76.24
C LEU A 10 62.46 12.09 75.01
N LEU A 11 61.98 10.87 74.76
CA LEU A 11 61.20 10.44 73.62
C LEU A 11 59.90 11.23 73.48
N VAL A 12 59.62 11.73 72.27
CA VAL A 12 58.24 11.93 71.80
C VAL A 12 58.12 11.25 70.44
N SER A 13 57.74 9.98 70.47
CA SER A 13 57.10 9.31 69.34
C SER A 13 55.81 10.05 69.03
N PHE A 14 55.59 10.45 67.77
CA PHE A 14 54.42 10.03 67.00
C PHE A 14 54.56 10.55 65.56
N ILE A 15 55.15 9.68 64.74
CA ILE A 15 54.79 9.36 63.35
C ILE A 15 53.98 10.45 62.67
N ILE A 16 54.67 11.28 61.88
CA ILE A 16 54.04 12.02 60.79
C ILE A 16 53.64 10.94 59.78
N PHE A 17 52.39 10.46 59.88
CA PHE A 17 51.80 9.61 58.86
C PHE A 17 51.71 10.45 57.60
N TRP A 18 52.71 10.27 56.74
CA TRP A 18 52.62 10.58 55.33
C TRP A 18 51.63 9.56 54.73
N SER A 19 50.35 9.75 55.02
CA SER A 19 49.28 9.08 54.32
C SER A 19 49.12 9.81 52.99
N CYS A 20 49.96 9.46 52.02
CA CYS A 20 49.48 9.43 50.65
C CYS A 20 48.34 8.42 50.65
N THR A 21 47.10 8.88 50.86
CA THR A 21 45.94 8.14 50.39
C THR A 21 46.04 8.18 48.88
N TYR A 22 46.65 7.12 48.34
CA TYR A 22 46.45 6.69 46.98
C TYR A 22 44.95 6.36 46.89
N GLU A 23 44.11 7.38 46.71
CA GLU A 23 42.85 7.17 46.02
C GLU A 23 43.28 6.65 44.66
N LYS A 24 43.24 5.32 44.52
CA LYS A 24 43.15 4.69 43.23
C LYS A 24 41.92 5.35 42.60
N GLU A 25 42.12 6.37 41.78
CA GLU A 25 41.08 6.86 40.89
C GLU A 25 40.46 5.59 40.30
N PRO A 26 39.12 5.42 40.37
CA PRO A 26 38.49 4.34 39.64
C PRO A 26 39.00 4.51 38.21
N ILE A 27 39.73 3.50 37.71
CA ILE A 27 40.18 3.48 36.32
C ILE A 27 38.91 3.80 35.55
N PRO A 28 38.83 4.94 34.83
CA PRO A 28 37.65 5.20 34.03
C PRO A 28 37.46 3.97 33.15
N ASP A 29 36.21 3.55 33.03
CA ASP A 29 35.78 2.38 32.25
C ASP A 29 35.99 2.72 30.76
N GLU A 30 37.24 2.98 30.40
CA GLU A 30 37.62 3.57 29.13
C GLU A 30 37.67 2.43 28.15
N CYS A 31 36.82 2.55 27.15
CA CYS A 31 36.82 1.72 25.98
C CYS A 31 38.19 1.82 25.27
N LEU A 32 39.15 0.99 25.68
CA LEU A 32 40.55 1.03 25.18
C LEU A 32 40.66 0.63 23.70
N GLY A 33 39.59 0.09 23.11
CA GLY A 33 39.44 -0.12 21.68
C GLY A 33 38.05 0.29 21.21
N SER A 34 37.94 1.31 20.38
CA SER A 34 36.66 1.67 19.77
C SER A 34 36.14 0.53 18.90
N ILE A 35 34.88 0.12 19.11
CA ILE A 35 34.19 -0.80 18.20
C ILE A 35 33.89 -0.06 16.89
N LEU A 36 34.31 -0.62 15.77
CA LEU A 36 33.98 -0.14 14.42
C LEU A 36 32.98 -1.08 13.76
N LEU A 37 31.85 -0.52 13.34
CA LEU A 37 30.84 -1.20 12.55
C LEU A 37 30.93 -0.74 11.09
N THR A 38 31.03 -1.69 10.17
CA THR A 38 30.99 -1.43 8.73
C THR A 38 29.90 -2.27 8.08
N LEU A 39 29.17 -1.69 7.13
CA LEU A 39 28.20 -2.43 6.33
C LEU A 39 28.90 -3.47 5.46
N ASP A 40 28.45 -4.71 5.55
CA ASP A 40 28.95 -5.83 4.75
C ASP A 40 28.05 -6.05 3.52
N ASN A 41 26.77 -6.29 3.77
CA ASN A 41 25.76 -6.46 2.74
C ASN A 41 24.44 -5.77 3.15
N LYS A 42 23.68 -5.32 2.15
CA LYS A 42 22.36 -4.71 2.32
C LYS A 42 21.44 -5.16 1.19
N VAL A 43 20.23 -5.53 1.55
CA VAL A 43 19.12 -5.79 0.64
C VAL A 43 17.97 -4.90 1.07
N ASP A 44 17.56 -3.99 0.18
CA ASP A 44 16.38 -3.15 0.36
C ASP A 44 15.09 -3.97 0.22
N THR A 45 13.98 -3.45 0.75
CA THR A 45 12.69 -4.09 0.50
C THR A 45 12.16 -3.67 -0.86
N ASN A 46 11.30 -4.50 -1.42
CA ASN A 46 10.48 -4.12 -2.56
C ASN A 46 9.01 -4.26 -2.14
N CYS A 47 8.13 -3.49 -2.81
CA CYS A 47 6.69 -3.73 -2.78
C CYS A 47 6.03 -3.52 -1.40
N GLY A 48 6.64 -2.68 -0.56
CA GLY A 48 6.16 -2.46 0.81
C GLY A 48 6.23 -3.71 1.70
N GLY A 49 6.94 -4.75 1.25
CA GLY A 49 7.14 -5.97 2.03
C GLY A 49 8.24 -5.83 3.08
N SER A 50 8.44 -6.91 3.83
CA SER A 50 9.45 -7.02 4.89
C SER A 50 10.59 -7.96 4.50
N GLN A 51 11.06 -7.90 3.25
CA GLN A 51 12.14 -8.79 2.75
C GLN A 51 13.54 -8.19 2.96
N GLY A 52 13.62 -6.99 3.53
CA GLY A 52 14.88 -6.28 3.73
C GLY A 52 15.80 -7.03 4.68
N SER A 53 17.09 -6.91 4.43
CA SER A 53 18.11 -7.48 5.29
C SER A 53 19.41 -6.69 5.20
N PHE A 54 20.23 -6.80 6.23
CA PHE A 54 21.61 -6.32 6.17
C PHE A 54 22.50 -7.12 7.11
N SER A 55 23.78 -7.17 6.80
CA SER A 55 24.84 -7.68 7.67
C SER A 55 25.88 -6.61 7.93
N LEU A 56 26.43 -6.61 9.14
CA LEU A 56 27.54 -5.74 9.53
C LEU A 56 28.78 -6.58 9.82
N ASN A 57 29.95 -5.99 9.61
CA ASN A 57 31.21 -6.47 10.17
C ASN A 57 31.55 -5.61 11.40
N ALA A 58 31.96 -6.25 12.49
CA ALA A 58 32.43 -5.61 13.70
C ALA A 58 33.93 -5.89 13.90
N SER A 59 34.69 -4.86 14.26
CA SER A 59 36.11 -4.95 14.57
C SER A 59 36.50 -3.97 15.68
N GLY A 60 37.67 -4.16 16.30
CA GLY A 60 38.08 -3.37 17.48
C GLY A 60 37.48 -3.92 18.79
N GLY A 61 37.43 -3.12 19.86
CA GLY A 61 36.93 -3.59 21.17
C GLY A 61 37.70 -4.77 21.77
N GLU A 62 37.16 -5.33 22.85
CA GLU A 62 37.70 -6.52 23.52
C GLU A 62 36.61 -7.58 23.73
N GLY A 63 36.82 -8.80 23.23
CA GLY A 63 35.95 -9.94 23.51
C GLY A 63 34.88 -10.24 22.45
N THR A 64 33.76 -10.80 22.89
CA THR A 64 32.64 -11.22 22.02
C THR A 64 31.56 -10.16 21.96
N TYR A 65 31.13 -9.79 20.75
CA TYR A 65 30.09 -8.79 20.56
C TYR A 65 28.68 -9.35 20.74
N ALA A 66 27.81 -8.50 21.27
CA ALA A 66 26.36 -8.64 21.24
C ALA A 66 25.75 -7.46 20.47
N PHE A 67 24.84 -7.76 19.55
CA PHE A 67 24.19 -6.79 18.67
C PHE A 67 22.70 -6.69 18.99
N SER A 68 22.17 -5.50 19.16
CA SER A 68 20.73 -5.26 19.29
C SER A 68 20.23 -4.35 18.18
N LEU A 69 19.03 -4.62 17.67
CA LEU A 69 18.36 -3.81 16.66
C LEU A 69 17.24 -2.99 17.31
N ASN A 70 17.28 -1.67 17.19
CA ASN A 70 16.27 -0.74 17.73
C ASN A 70 15.96 -0.98 19.22
N GLY A 71 16.97 -1.37 20.02
CA GLY A 71 16.81 -1.69 21.44
C GLY A 71 16.15 -3.05 21.74
N GLY A 72 16.00 -3.92 20.74
CA GLY A 72 15.49 -5.28 20.91
C GLY A 72 16.48 -6.23 21.59
N THR A 73 16.11 -7.51 21.66
CA THR A 73 16.94 -8.57 22.26
C THR A 73 18.30 -8.67 21.57
N ALA A 74 19.36 -8.71 22.37
CA ALA A 74 20.71 -8.84 21.84
C ALA A 74 20.96 -10.25 21.26
N GLN A 75 21.70 -10.30 20.16
CA GLN A 75 22.13 -11.53 19.48
C GLN A 75 23.64 -11.50 19.18
N SER A 76 24.26 -12.67 19.00
CA SER A 76 25.71 -12.76 18.72
C SER A 76 26.06 -12.61 17.24
N THR A 77 25.07 -12.65 16.34
CA THR A 77 25.26 -12.53 14.89
C THR A 77 24.89 -11.12 14.41
N PRO A 78 25.73 -10.45 13.61
CA PRO A 78 25.46 -9.10 13.10
C PRO A 78 24.59 -9.10 11.82
N THR A 79 23.67 -10.06 11.69
CA THR A 79 22.77 -10.20 10.54
C THR A 79 21.33 -10.00 10.96
N PHE A 80 20.62 -9.14 10.24
CA PHE A 80 19.23 -8.81 10.49
C PHE A 80 18.43 -9.04 9.20
N THR A 81 17.33 -9.79 9.31
CA THR A 81 16.48 -10.18 8.18
C THR A 81 15.03 -9.83 8.48
N SER A 82 14.18 -9.96 7.46
CA SER A 82 12.74 -9.75 7.58
C SER A 82 12.35 -8.31 7.96
N LEU A 83 13.13 -7.32 7.49
CA LEU A 83 12.95 -5.91 7.79
C LEU A 83 12.05 -5.25 6.74
N SER A 84 11.13 -4.41 7.20
CA SER A 84 10.35 -3.50 6.35
C SER A 84 11.18 -2.28 5.96
N ALA A 85 10.69 -1.49 4.99
CA ALA A 85 11.31 -0.20 4.71
C ALA A 85 11.22 0.72 5.94
N GLY A 86 12.32 1.39 6.26
CA GLY A 86 12.45 2.23 7.44
C GLY A 86 13.89 2.37 7.92
N SER A 87 14.09 3.22 8.92
CA SER A 87 15.39 3.44 9.56
C SER A 87 15.59 2.47 10.73
N TYR A 88 16.78 1.92 10.82
CA TYR A 88 17.20 0.97 11.85
C TYR A 88 18.50 1.45 12.49
N THR A 89 18.59 1.31 13.80
CA THR A 89 19.80 1.56 14.58
C THR A 89 20.24 0.25 15.23
N VAL A 90 21.46 -0.16 14.95
CA VAL A 90 22.13 -1.29 15.60
C VAL A 90 23.06 -0.77 16.67
N VAL A 91 23.00 -1.38 17.85
CA VAL A 91 23.99 -1.18 18.91
C VAL A 91 24.81 -2.46 19.02
N ALA A 92 26.12 -2.36 18.82
CA ALA A 92 27.07 -3.42 19.15
C ALA A 92 27.72 -3.12 20.50
N SER A 93 27.83 -4.12 21.37
CA SER A 93 28.53 -4.00 22.65
C SER A 93 29.37 -5.24 22.90
N ASP A 94 30.55 -5.06 23.46
CA ASP A 94 31.43 -6.14 23.92
C ASP A 94 31.35 -6.37 25.44
N GLY A 95 30.40 -5.71 26.11
CA GLY A 95 30.22 -5.75 27.57
C GLY A 95 30.91 -4.61 28.33
N ILE A 96 31.81 -3.87 27.67
CA ILE A 96 32.52 -2.71 28.23
C ILE A 96 32.24 -1.47 27.38
N CYS A 97 32.40 -1.60 26.07
CA CYS A 97 32.15 -0.60 25.05
C CYS A 97 30.80 -0.80 24.36
N SER A 98 30.32 0.27 23.73
CA SER A 98 29.26 0.19 22.72
C SER A 98 29.53 1.10 21.53
N ALA A 99 29.04 0.70 20.36
CA ALA A 99 29.01 1.50 19.15
C ALA A 99 27.64 1.40 18.48
N GLU A 100 27.21 2.49 17.86
CA GLU A 100 25.96 2.55 17.12
C GLU A 100 26.20 2.62 15.62
N PHE A 101 25.32 1.98 14.85
CA PHE A 101 25.29 2.07 13.40
C PHE A 101 23.85 2.26 12.93
N SER A 102 23.59 3.34 12.20
CA SER A 102 22.28 3.60 11.61
C SER A 102 22.27 3.25 10.12
N ILE A 103 21.20 2.62 9.68
CA ILE A 103 20.95 2.25 8.29
C ILE A 103 19.49 2.47 7.92
N GLU A 104 19.25 2.85 6.67
CA GLU A 104 17.91 2.93 6.10
C GLU A 104 17.70 1.78 5.11
N ILE A 105 16.67 0.99 5.35
CA ILE A 105 16.13 0.03 4.37
C ILE A 105 15.11 0.79 3.53
N LEU A 106 15.38 0.92 2.24
CA LEU A 106 14.50 1.57 1.29
C LEU A 106 13.43 0.60 0.82
N ASN A 107 12.32 1.14 0.30
CA ASN A 107 11.38 0.39 -0.52
C ASN A 107 11.74 0.70 -1.98
N ALA A 108 12.58 -0.13 -2.61
CA ALA A 108 12.99 0.08 -3.99
C ALA A 108 11.74 0.08 -4.90
N ASP A 109 11.72 1.04 -5.84
CA ASP A 109 10.61 1.42 -6.72
C ASP A 109 9.78 0.23 -7.18
N GLY A 110 8.72 -0.11 -6.43
CA GLY A 110 7.82 -1.21 -6.78
C GLY A 110 7.09 -0.94 -8.09
N VAL A 111 6.51 -1.98 -8.67
CA VAL A 111 5.64 -1.81 -9.84
C VAL A 111 4.47 -0.91 -9.49
N ASN A 112 4.14 0.01 -10.40
CA ASN A 112 2.93 0.80 -10.40
C ASN A 112 2.21 0.56 -11.73
N ALA A 113 0.88 0.71 -11.76
CA ALA A 113 0.13 0.57 -13.01
C ALA A 113 -1.08 1.48 -13.08
N THR A 114 -1.54 1.73 -14.29
CA THR A 114 -2.81 2.39 -14.57
C THR A 114 -3.68 1.52 -15.45
N LEU A 115 -4.99 1.53 -15.22
CA LEU A 115 -5.97 0.76 -16.00
C LEU A 115 -6.78 1.68 -16.92
N GLN A 116 -6.99 1.23 -18.14
CA GLN A 116 -7.95 1.84 -19.07
C GLN A 116 -8.93 0.76 -19.54
N SER A 117 -10.23 0.98 -19.31
CA SER A 117 -11.29 0.08 -19.75
C SER A 117 -12.06 0.64 -20.94
N THR A 118 -12.56 -0.25 -21.78
CA THR A 118 -13.57 0.05 -22.81
C THR A 118 -14.90 -0.56 -22.42
N GLU A 119 -15.98 0.08 -22.81
CA GLU A 119 -17.33 -0.36 -22.49
C GLU A 119 -17.70 -1.66 -23.23
N SER A 120 -18.66 -2.39 -22.68
CA SER A 120 -19.23 -3.60 -23.27
C SER A 120 -20.73 -3.45 -23.46
N GLY A 121 -21.27 -3.93 -24.58
CA GLY A 121 -22.72 -3.99 -24.75
C GLY A 121 -23.38 -4.88 -23.70
N CYS A 122 -24.61 -4.55 -23.31
CA CYS A 122 -25.42 -5.38 -22.42
C CYS A 122 -25.71 -6.75 -23.04
N GLY A 123 -25.45 -7.82 -22.28
CA GLY A 123 -25.55 -9.21 -22.79
C GLY A 123 -24.43 -9.60 -23.76
N SER A 124 -23.47 -8.70 -24.01
CA SER A 124 -22.25 -8.95 -24.76
C SER A 124 -21.05 -8.92 -23.83
N SER A 125 -19.95 -9.46 -24.35
CA SER A 125 -18.62 -9.39 -23.76
C SER A 125 -17.70 -8.73 -24.79
N SER A 126 -17.97 -7.47 -25.11
CA SER A 126 -17.18 -6.70 -26.08
C SER A 126 -16.21 -5.70 -25.42
N GLY A 127 -16.27 -5.58 -24.10
CA GLY A 127 -15.39 -4.71 -23.33
C GLY A 127 -13.97 -5.26 -23.22
N SER A 128 -13.06 -4.37 -22.84
CA SER A 128 -11.65 -4.70 -22.62
C SER A 128 -11.07 -3.90 -21.47
N ILE A 129 -9.98 -4.41 -20.89
CA ILE A 129 -9.13 -3.67 -19.95
C ILE A 129 -7.70 -3.75 -20.47
N SER A 130 -7.04 -2.60 -20.58
CA SER A 130 -5.62 -2.48 -20.86
C SER A 130 -4.89 -1.94 -19.65
N VAL A 131 -3.68 -2.45 -19.42
CA VAL A 131 -2.83 -2.13 -18.28
C VAL A 131 -1.57 -1.45 -18.80
N ASN A 132 -1.19 -0.33 -18.18
CA ASN A 132 0.11 0.29 -18.39
C ASN A 132 0.90 0.21 -17.09
N ALA A 133 1.95 -0.63 -17.05
CA ALA A 133 2.81 -0.83 -15.90
C ALA A 133 4.12 -0.05 -16.03
N VAL A 134 4.55 0.59 -14.94
CA VAL A 134 5.77 1.40 -14.84
C VAL A 134 6.45 1.15 -13.48
N GLY A 135 7.74 1.47 -13.36
CA GLY A 135 8.51 1.14 -12.15
C GLY A 135 8.73 -0.37 -11.99
N GLY A 136 9.34 -0.80 -10.90
CA GLY A 136 9.69 -2.21 -10.68
C GLY A 136 10.70 -2.73 -11.69
N SER A 137 10.77 -4.07 -11.78
CA SER A 137 11.65 -4.78 -12.71
C SER A 137 10.87 -5.54 -13.78
N ALA A 138 11.12 -5.25 -15.06
CA ALA A 138 10.57 -6.01 -16.17
C ALA A 138 11.20 -7.42 -16.28
N PRO A 139 10.51 -8.43 -16.85
CA PRO A 139 9.17 -8.38 -17.45
C PRO A 139 8.02 -8.35 -16.42
N TYR A 140 6.88 -7.81 -16.84
CA TYR A 140 5.65 -7.81 -16.05
C TYR A 140 4.70 -8.95 -16.45
N GLU A 141 3.93 -9.44 -15.49
CA GLU A 141 2.83 -10.37 -15.68
C GLU A 141 1.52 -9.77 -15.14
N TYR A 142 0.41 -10.08 -15.80
CA TYR A 142 -0.90 -9.50 -15.50
C TYR A 142 -1.90 -10.62 -15.23
N LYS A 143 -2.79 -10.42 -14.26
CA LYS A 143 -3.89 -11.35 -13.96
C LYS A 143 -5.18 -10.59 -13.77
N LEU A 144 -6.28 -11.15 -14.26
CA LEU A 144 -7.63 -10.65 -14.03
C LEU A 144 -8.36 -11.56 -13.04
N GLY A 145 -8.75 -11.02 -11.88
CA GLY A 145 -9.42 -11.74 -10.79
C GLY A 145 -8.65 -12.99 -10.36
N SER A 146 -9.33 -14.14 -10.43
CA SER A 146 -8.78 -15.47 -10.08
C SER A 146 -8.12 -16.21 -11.25
N GLY A 147 -7.90 -15.55 -12.39
CA GLY A 147 -7.26 -16.15 -13.57
C GLY A 147 -5.79 -16.54 -13.36
N ALA A 148 -5.12 -16.99 -14.41
CA ALA A 148 -3.66 -17.16 -14.40
C ALA A 148 -2.96 -15.83 -14.76
N PHE A 149 -1.71 -15.69 -14.33
CA PHE A 149 -0.83 -14.63 -14.83
C PHE A 149 -0.50 -14.86 -16.30
N GLN A 150 -0.49 -13.77 -17.08
CA GLN A 150 -0.15 -13.75 -18.50
C GLN A 150 0.75 -12.56 -18.81
N ALA A 151 1.58 -12.66 -19.85
CA ALA A 151 2.43 -11.55 -20.29
C ALA A 151 1.66 -10.44 -21.03
N SER A 152 0.46 -10.74 -21.55
CA SER A 152 -0.38 -9.76 -22.23
C SER A 152 -0.99 -8.77 -21.25
N ALA A 153 -0.72 -7.47 -21.48
CA ALA A 153 -1.27 -6.36 -20.70
C ALA A 153 -2.73 -6.02 -21.06
N THR A 154 -3.38 -6.81 -21.92
CA THR A 154 -4.76 -6.59 -22.35
C THR A 154 -5.64 -7.81 -22.08
N PHE A 155 -6.79 -7.54 -21.48
CA PHE A 155 -7.88 -8.49 -21.27
C PHE A 155 -9.05 -8.11 -22.16
N ASN A 156 -9.43 -9.01 -23.05
CA ASN A 156 -10.53 -8.82 -23.99
C ASN A 156 -11.74 -9.64 -23.57
N SER A 157 -12.85 -9.38 -24.25
CA SER A 157 -14.09 -10.11 -24.08
C SER A 157 -14.67 -10.05 -22.67
N LEU A 158 -14.74 -8.84 -22.12
CA LEU A 158 -15.23 -8.58 -20.77
C LEU A 158 -16.66 -8.06 -20.80
N SER A 159 -17.53 -8.66 -20.00
CA SER A 159 -18.88 -8.16 -19.74
C SER A 159 -18.87 -6.98 -18.77
N PRO A 160 -19.92 -6.14 -18.72
CA PRO A 160 -20.02 -5.07 -17.73
C PRO A 160 -19.99 -5.60 -16.30
N ARG A 161 -19.04 -5.13 -15.49
CA ARG A 161 -18.89 -5.37 -14.03
C ARG A 161 -17.61 -4.70 -13.51
N ASP A 162 -17.43 -4.77 -12.19
CA ASP A 162 -16.15 -4.49 -11.55
C ASP A 162 -15.17 -5.65 -11.76
N TYR A 163 -13.91 -5.28 -12.00
CA TYR A 163 -12.80 -6.19 -12.21
C TYR A 163 -11.64 -5.81 -11.31
N VAL A 164 -10.99 -6.84 -10.77
CA VAL A 164 -9.74 -6.74 -10.05
C VAL A 164 -8.63 -7.17 -11.00
N VAL A 165 -7.62 -6.33 -11.20
CA VAL A 165 -6.42 -6.62 -11.98
C VAL A 165 -5.23 -6.67 -11.03
N MET A 166 -4.45 -7.73 -11.11
CA MET A 166 -3.16 -7.82 -10.43
C MET A 166 -2.03 -7.68 -11.44
N VAL A 167 -1.03 -6.88 -11.10
CA VAL A 167 0.19 -6.68 -11.89
C VAL A 167 1.36 -7.15 -11.05
N LYS A 168 2.16 -8.04 -11.63
CA LYS A 168 3.35 -8.60 -11.01
C LYS A 168 4.60 -8.25 -11.81
N ASP A 169 5.68 -7.88 -11.15
CA ASP A 169 6.97 -7.65 -11.79
C ASP A 169 7.91 -8.88 -11.68
N ALA A 170 9.10 -8.79 -12.28
CA ALA A 170 10.09 -9.87 -12.28
C ALA A 170 10.69 -10.17 -10.89
N THR A 171 10.61 -9.23 -9.95
CA THR A 171 11.05 -9.42 -8.56
C THR A 171 9.98 -10.08 -7.69
N GLY A 172 8.77 -10.28 -8.23
CA GLY A 172 7.62 -10.85 -7.52
C GLY A 172 6.72 -9.79 -6.87
N CYS A 173 6.89 -8.52 -7.25
CA CYS A 173 6.11 -7.41 -6.74
C CYS A 173 4.68 -7.41 -7.25
N GLU A 174 3.68 -7.62 -6.39
CA GLU A 174 2.27 -7.60 -6.81
C GLU A 174 1.55 -6.34 -6.31
N ILE A 175 0.85 -5.67 -7.24
CA ILE A 175 -0.12 -4.63 -6.91
C ILE A 175 -1.51 -5.04 -7.39
N GLU A 176 -2.53 -4.65 -6.64
CA GLU A 176 -3.93 -4.84 -6.99
C GLU A 176 -4.55 -3.50 -7.42
N LEU A 177 -5.24 -3.50 -8.55
CA LEU A 177 -6.01 -2.38 -9.06
C LEU A 177 -7.44 -2.81 -9.35
N GLN A 178 -8.38 -1.90 -9.11
CA GLN A 178 -9.78 -2.12 -9.42
C GLN A 178 -10.20 -1.19 -10.55
N THR A 179 -10.97 -1.73 -11.50
CA THR A 179 -11.60 -0.94 -12.55
C THR A 179 -12.97 -1.50 -12.89
N LYS A 180 -13.78 -0.69 -13.56
CA LYS A 180 -15.10 -1.08 -13.99
C LYS A 180 -15.18 -1.07 -15.51
N VAL A 181 -15.65 -2.18 -16.08
CA VAL A 181 -16.12 -2.20 -17.47
C VAL A 181 -17.58 -1.77 -17.41
N LYS A 182 -17.87 -0.62 -18.01
CA LYS A 182 -19.23 -0.09 -18.08
C LYS A 182 -20.01 -0.70 -19.23
N SER A 183 -21.33 -0.57 -19.14
CA SER A 183 -22.26 -0.92 -20.21
C SER A 183 -22.28 0.16 -21.30
N ASP A 184 -22.04 -0.22 -22.56
CA ASP A 184 -22.31 0.65 -23.72
C ASP A 184 -23.81 0.54 -24.03
N VAL A 185 -24.58 1.54 -23.62
CA VAL A 185 -25.98 1.68 -24.00
C VAL A 185 -26.11 2.84 -24.98
N ARG A 186 -26.30 2.49 -26.25
CA ARG A 186 -26.54 3.47 -27.31
C ARG A 186 -27.99 3.95 -27.25
N PHE A 187 -28.25 4.96 -26.42
CA PHE A 187 -29.55 5.63 -26.33
C PHE A 187 -30.02 6.22 -27.67
N GLY A 188 -29.11 6.52 -28.60
CA GLY A 188 -29.46 6.95 -29.96
C GLY A 188 -30.17 5.89 -30.82
N ALA A 189 -30.12 4.61 -30.42
CA ALA A 189 -30.83 3.51 -31.06
C ALA A 189 -32.17 3.18 -30.39
N ILE A 190 -32.36 3.59 -29.13
CA ILE A 190 -33.67 3.58 -28.49
C ILE A 190 -34.47 4.65 -29.22
N ARG A 191 -35.40 4.23 -30.08
CA ARG A 191 -36.32 5.14 -30.76
C ARG A 191 -36.80 6.13 -29.73
N ALA A 192 -36.65 7.44 -30.00
CA ALA A 192 -37.22 8.47 -29.14
C ALA A 192 -38.71 8.13 -28.95
N ILE A 193 -39.05 7.49 -27.83
CA ILE A 193 -40.44 7.35 -27.41
C ILE A 193 -40.80 8.73 -26.89
N ILE A 194 -41.00 9.65 -27.83
CA ILE A 194 -41.79 10.84 -27.57
C ILE A 194 -43.14 10.27 -27.17
N GLN A 195 -43.42 10.38 -25.88
CA GLN A 195 -44.63 9.90 -25.23
C GLN A 195 -45.84 10.49 -25.96
N THR A 196 -46.34 9.81 -26.98
CA THR A 196 -47.54 10.23 -27.71
C THR A 196 -48.66 9.29 -27.36
N ASN A 197 -49.00 9.27 -26.07
CA ASN A 197 -50.19 8.59 -25.58
C ASN A 197 -51.27 9.64 -25.31
N CYS A 198 -51.73 10.33 -26.35
CA CYS A 198 -53.03 10.99 -26.31
C CYS A 198 -53.93 10.28 -27.33
N ALA A 199 -54.63 9.25 -26.86
CA ALA A 199 -55.85 8.77 -27.51
C ALA A 199 -57.04 9.61 -27.01
N ILE A 200 -58.04 9.74 -27.86
CA ILE A 200 -59.15 10.72 -27.90
C ILE A 200 -60.12 10.72 -26.68
N SER A 201 -59.83 10.02 -25.57
CA SER A 201 -60.69 10.01 -24.37
C SER A 201 -60.03 10.47 -23.07
N GLY A 202 -59.01 11.33 -23.14
CA GLY A 202 -58.41 11.97 -21.98
C GLY A 202 -57.04 11.40 -21.66
N CYS A 203 -56.03 12.24 -21.86
CA CYS A 203 -54.66 11.93 -21.45
C CYS A 203 -54.63 11.93 -19.91
N HIS A 204 -54.11 10.86 -19.30
CA HIS A 204 -53.59 10.96 -17.93
C HIS A 204 -52.30 11.78 -17.97
N ASN A 205 -52.45 13.09 -18.18
CA ASN A 205 -51.45 14.07 -17.81
C ASN A 205 -51.37 14.07 -16.28
N GLY A 206 -50.55 13.18 -15.73
CA GLY A 206 -49.77 13.56 -14.56
C GLY A 206 -48.57 14.35 -15.08
N SER A 207 -48.34 15.56 -14.58
CA SER A 207 -47.24 16.46 -14.95
C SER A 207 -45.85 15.93 -14.50
N GLN A 208 -45.58 14.66 -14.76
CA GLN A 208 -44.43 13.89 -14.29
C GLN A 208 -43.91 13.02 -15.45
N SER A 209 -43.82 13.59 -16.65
CA SER A 209 -42.94 13.00 -17.65
C SER A 209 -41.51 13.39 -17.22
N PRO A 210 -40.64 12.43 -16.84
CA PRO A 210 -39.30 12.75 -16.37
C PRO A 210 -38.55 13.50 -17.46
N ASN A 211 -37.99 14.66 -17.14
CA ASN A 211 -37.05 15.31 -18.06
C ASN A 211 -35.81 14.41 -18.17
N LEU A 212 -35.68 13.68 -19.28
CA LEU A 212 -34.61 12.70 -19.51
C LEU A 212 -33.22 13.35 -19.72
N THR A 213 -33.12 14.68 -19.68
CA THR A 213 -31.84 15.39 -19.66
C THR A 213 -31.32 15.67 -18.25
N ASP A 214 -32.11 15.42 -17.19
CA ASP A 214 -31.72 15.64 -15.80
C ASP A 214 -31.46 14.30 -15.10
N THR A 215 -30.18 14.02 -14.86
CA THR A 215 -29.68 12.77 -14.29
C THR A 215 -30.18 12.52 -12.87
N ASN A 216 -30.47 13.58 -12.10
CA ASN A 216 -31.02 13.45 -10.75
C ASN A 216 -32.49 12.98 -10.77
N ILE A 217 -33.22 13.33 -11.83
CA ILE A 217 -34.61 12.91 -12.06
C ILE A 217 -34.65 11.46 -12.58
N ILE A 218 -33.62 10.99 -13.28
CA ILE A 218 -33.54 9.60 -13.77
C ILE A 218 -33.35 8.62 -12.61
N VAL A 219 -32.43 8.88 -11.68
CA VAL A 219 -32.16 7.99 -10.53
C VAL A 219 -33.40 7.84 -9.63
N SER A 220 -34.13 8.93 -9.38
CA SER A 220 -35.35 8.92 -8.56
C SER A 220 -36.55 8.23 -9.26
N ASN A 221 -36.59 8.25 -10.60
CA ASN A 221 -37.67 7.61 -11.37
C ASN A 221 -37.31 6.20 -11.87
N ALA A 222 -36.04 5.77 -11.87
CA ALA A 222 -35.63 4.40 -12.21
C ALA A 222 -36.32 3.35 -11.32
N GLY A 223 -36.48 3.64 -10.03
CA GLY A 223 -37.29 2.81 -9.11
C GLY A 223 -38.79 2.78 -9.46
N ARG A 224 -39.33 3.86 -10.05
CA ARG A 224 -40.73 3.92 -10.52
C ARG A 224 -40.92 3.20 -11.87
N ILE A 225 -39.88 3.12 -12.70
CA ILE A 225 -39.85 2.32 -13.92
C ILE A 225 -39.81 0.83 -13.58
N GLN A 226 -38.96 0.40 -12.63
CA GLN A 226 -38.94 -0.98 -12.11
C GLN A 226 -40.27 -1.40 -11.47
N ALA A 227 -40.95 -0.51 -10.74
CA ALA A 227 -42.21 -0.83 -10.06
C ALA A 227 -43.41 -1.07 -11.01
N ARG A 228 -43.30 -0.76 -12.31
CA ARG A 228 -44.42 -0.82 -13.26
C ARG A 228 -44.34 -1.96 -14.27
N THR A 229 -43.26 -2.73 -14.29
CA THR A 229 -43.00 -3.79 -15.29
C THR A 229 -43.61 -5.15 -14.96
N THR A 230 -44.21 -5.36 -13.78
CA THR A 230 -44.74 -6.69 -13.43
C THR A 230 -46.10 -7.02 -14.06
N VAL A 231 -46.91 -6.06 -14.52
CA VAL A 231 -48.27 -6.35 -15.07
C VAL A 231 -48.77 -5.42 -16.19
N ARG A 232 -48.11 -4.31 -16.56
CA ARG A 232 -48.62 -3.44 -17.65
C ARG A 232 -47.48 -2.95 -18.56
N THR A 233 -47.44 -3.47 -19.79
CA THR A 233 -46.55 -2.97 -20.85
C THR A 233 -46.97 -1.55 -21.24
N MET A 234 -46.09 -0.57 -21.01
CA MET A 234 -46.22 0.77 -21.59
C MET A 234 -45.20 0.95 -22.72
N PRO A 235 -45.58 1.65 -23.80
CA PRO A 235 -46.94 2.08 -24.14
C PRO A 235 -47.87 0.89 -24.50
N PRO A 236 -49.20 1.07 -24.46
CA PRO A 236 -50.16 0.02 -24.80
C PRO A 236 -49.93 -0.50 -26.23
N SER A 237 -50.14 -1.80 -26.42
CA SER A 237 -49.90 -2.53 -27.69
C SER A 237 -50.62 -1.93 -28.91
N SER A 238 -51.67 -1.13 -28.70
CA SER A 238 -52.41 -0.41 -29.74
C SER A 238 -51.69 0.81 -30.33
N SER A 239 -50.57 1.25 -29.75
CA SER A 239 -49.79 2.41 -30.22
C SER A 239 -48.71 2.06 -31.24
N GLY A 240 -48.40 0.77 -31.44
CA GLY A 240 -47.35 0.31 -32.35
C GLY A 240 -45.92 0.71 -31.97
N LEU A 241 -45.71 1.28 -30.77
CA LEU A 241 -44.44 1.86 -30.32
C LEU A 241 -44.01 1.35 -28.93
N SER A 242 -44.25 0.07 -28.62
CA SER A 242 -43.76 -0.55 -27.40
C SER A 242 -42.26 -0.85 -27.49
N LEU A 243 -41.51 -0.60 -26.41
CA LEU A 243 -40.15 -1.11 -26.28
C LEU A 243 -40.18 -2.63 -26.46
N THR A 244 -39.26 -3.13 -27.27
CA THR A 244 -38.97 -4.56 -27.36
C THR A 244 -38.37 -5.04 -26.04
N GLN A 245 -38.49 -6.35 -25.76
CA GLN A 245 -37.86 -6.94 -24.58
C GLN A 245 -36.34 -6.66 -24.55
N ALA A 246 -35.69 -6.66 -25.71
CA ALA A 246 -34.27 -6.35 -25.82
C ALA A 246 -33.93 -4.90 -25.40
N GLU A 247 -34.77 -3.92 -25.74
CA GLU A 247 -34.58 -2.53 -25.31
C GLU A 247 -34.82 -2.37 -23.80
N ILE A 248 -35.80 -3.09 -23.26
CA ILE A 248 -36.06 -3.13 -21.80
C ILE A 248 -34.85 -3.71 -21.07
N ASP A 249 -34.28 -4.80 -21.58
CA ASP A 249 -33.12 -5.47 -20.99
C ASP A 249 -31.86 -4.60 -21.04
N GLN A 250 -31.66 -3.82 -22.10
CA GLN A 250 -30.57 -2.83 -22.20
C GLN A 250 -30.71 -1.71 -21.17
N ILE A 251 -31.92 -1.16 -21.00
CA ILE A 251 -32.19 -0.12 -20.00
C ILE A 251 -31.98 -0.67 -18.58
N ALA A 252 -32.45 -1.88 -18.30
CA ALA A 252 -32.28 -2.53 -16.99
C ALA A 252 -30.81 -2.75 -16.66
N CYS A 253 -30.02 -3.19 -17.64
CA CYS A 253 -28.57 -3.37 -17.51
C CYS A 253 -27.83 -2.05 -17.24
N TRP A 254 -28.18 -0.97 -17.95
CA TRP A 254 -27.62 0.36 -17.69
C TRP A 254 -27.93 0.88 -16.28
N VAL A 255 -29.18 0.69 -15.81
CA VAL A 255 -29.56 1.06 -14.44
C VAL A 255 -28.77 0.24 -13.42
N ALA A 256 -28.58 -1.06 -13.65
CA ALA A 256 -27.78 -1.93 -12.78
C ALA A 256 -26.30 -1.52 -12.74
N ASP A 257 -25.80 -0.92 -13.81
CA ASP A 257 -24.44 -0.37 -13.90
C ASP A 257 -24.28 1.01 -13.20
N GLY A 258 -25.34 1.51 -12.55
CA GLY A 258 -25.34 2.76 -11.81
C GLY A 258 -25.87 3.95 -12.60
N ALA A 259 -26.53 3.71 -13.75
CA ALA A 259 -27.12 4.75 -14.60
C ALA A 259 -26.12 5.87 -14.95
N ALA A 260 -24.87 5.50 -15.22
CA ALA A 260 -23.82 6.45 -15.54
C ALA A 260 -24.18 7.21 -16.82
N THR A 261 -23.93 8.52 -16.81
CA THR A 261 -24.08 9.40 -17.97
C THR A 261 -23.05 9.01 -19.03
N ASN A 262 -23.45 8.16 -19.96
CA ASN A 262 -22.72 7.99 -21.21
C ASN A 262 -23.27 8.97 -22.25
#